data_AF-A0A7S3DSY4-F1
#
_entry.id   AF-A0A7S3DSY4-F1
#
_cell.length_a   1.000
_cell.length_b   1.000
_cell.length_c   1.000
_cell.angle_alpha   90.00
_cell.angle_beta   90.00
_cell.angle_gamma   90.00
#
_symmetry.space_group_name_H-M   'P 1'
#
loop_
_entity.id
_entity.type
_entity.pdbx_description
1 polymer ?
#
loop_
_entity_poly.entity_id
_entity_poly.type
_entity_poly.pdbx_seq_one_letter_code
_entity_poly.pdbx_strand_id
1 'polypeptide(L)'
;NLISFVRHGARLRAETFLSLEQNTLFSDQEAIEALAASSLFLGSDASDVCVDESVENSSKQERVMQALSKIPMDRIRSKQSTNLHMADFEKDDESNGHVAFITAASNLRAISYGIPPVDAMETRRVAGKIIPAMITTTAFVSALSCLELVKVVQKAPLQSHRNAFINLALPFYAFTAPLPAETTPGLNGKEYTLWDQLSISESMKASEKG
;
A
#
# COMPACT_ATOMS: atom_id res chain seq x y z
N ASN A 1 -1.90 4.48 -24.42
CA ASN A 1 -1.30 4.94 -23.15
C ASN A 1 -1.69 6.36 -22.77
N LEU A 2 -1.41 7.40 -23.58
CA LEU A 2 -1.76 8.78 -23.20
C LEU A 2 -3.27 9.04 -23.09
N ILE A 3 -4.05 8.56 -24.06
CA ILE A 3 -5.52 8.69 -24.07
C ILE A 3 -6.13 8.03 -22.82
N SER A 4 -5.66 6.81 -22.47
CA SER A 4 -6.10 6.08 -21.28
C SER A 4 -5.76 6.81 -19.98
N PHE A 5 -4.58 7.45 -19.92
CA PHE A 5 -4.18 8.26 -18.78
C PHE A 5 -5.08 9.47 -18.59
N VAL A 6 -5.36 10.21 -19.67
CA VAL A 6 -6.26 11.37 -19.63
C VAL A 6 -7.67 10.96 -19.24
N ARG A 7 -8.21 9.89 -19.84
CA ARG A 7 -9.55 9.38 -19.52
C ARG A 7 -9.70 9.02 -18.05
N HIS A 8 -8.84 8.15 -17.54
CA HIS A 8 -8.96 7.68 -16.16
C HIS A 8 -8.56 8.76 -15.15
N GLY A 9 -7.60 9.62 -15.48
CA GLY A 9 -7.23 10.77 -14.65
C GLY A 9 -8.35 11.80 -14.55
N ALA A 10 -9.02 12.11 -15.67
CA ALA A 10 -10.17 13.01 -15.70
C ALA A 10 -11.34 12.44 -14.89
N ARG A 11 -11.62 11.13 -15.04
CA ARG A 11 -12.65 10.43 -14.25
C ARG A 11 -12.40 10.55 -12.74
N LEU A 12 -11.21 10.18 -12.28
CA LEU A 12 -10.86 10.25 -10.85
C LEU A 12 -10.87 11.69 -10.32
N ARG A 13 -10.45 12.65 -11.16
CA ARG A 13 -10.50 14.06 -10.80
C ARG A 13 -11.95 14.55 -10.68
N ALA A 14 -12.84 14.13 -11.57
CA ALA A 14 -14.25 14.47 -11.52
C ALA A 14 -14.94 13.84 -10.29
N GLU A 15 -14.62 12.58 -9.98
CA GLU A 15 -15.09 11.87 -8.79
C GLU A 15 -14.74 12.61 -7.49
N THR A 16 -13.62 13.33 -7.46
CA THR A 16 -13.22 14.13 -6.29
C THR A 16 -14.24 15.22 -5.95
N PHE A 17 -14.91 15.79 -6.96
CA PHE A 17 -15.82 16.93 -6.81
C PHE A 17 -17.31 16.56 -6.99
N LEU A 18 -17.58 15.44 -7.65
CA LEU A 18 -18.91 14.97 -7.99
C LEU A 18 -19.05 13.52 -7.50
N SER A 19 -20.17 13.19 -6.87
CA SER A 19 -20.53 11.79 -6.62
C SER A 19 -20.92 11.15 -7.95
N LEU A 20 -19.96 10.65 -8.70
CA LEU A 20 -20.20 9.97 -9.98
C LEU A 20 -20.70 8.55 -9.73
N GLU A 21 -21.67 8.09 -10.53
CA GLU A 21 -21.98 6.67 -10.58
C GLU A 21 -20.80 5.90 -11.18
N GLN A 22 -20.53 4.69 -10.69
CA GLN A 22 -19.36 3.86 -11.06
C GLN A 22 -19.23 3.65 -12.59
N ASN A 23 -20.34 3.70 -13.33
CA ASN A 23 -20.41 3.53 -14.78
C ASN A 23 -20.36 4.83 -15.58
N THR A 24 -20.00 5.97 -14.98
CA THR A 24 -19.81 7.21 -15.74
C THR A 24 -18.56 7.09 -16.61
N LEU A 25 -18.78 6.78 -17.89
CA LEU A 25 -17.72 6.52 -18.86
C LEU A 25 -17.37 7.81 -19.60
N PHE A 26 -16.18 8.35 -19.34
CA PHE A 26 -15.55 9.29 -20.26
C PHE A 26 -15.10 8.51 -21.51
N SER A 27 -15.48 8.99 -22.68
CA SER A 27 -15.18 8.27 -23.92
C SER A 27 -13.73 8.46 -24.37
N ASP A 28 -13.23 7.53 -25.19
CA ASP A 28 -11.94 7.69 -25.88
C ASP A 28 -11.89 8.99 -26.69
N GLN A 29 -13.01 9.35 -27.31
CA GLN A 29 -13.15 10.52 -28.17
C GLN A 29 -13.02 11.82 -27.39
N GLU A 30 -13.70 11.95 -26.24
CA GLU A 30 -13.57 13.12 -25.36
C GLU A 30 -12.13 13.32 -24.88
N ALA A 31 -11.43 12.23 -24.55
CA ALA A 31 -10.03 12.30 -24.14
C ALA A 31 -9.11 12.75 -25.28
N ILE A 32 -9.38 12.34 -26.52
CA ILE A 32 -8.64 12.78 -27.71
C ILE A 32 -8.87 14.27 -27.97
N GLU A 33 -10.12 14.73 -27.86
CA GLU A 33 -10.48 16.14 -28.05
C GLU A 33 -9.80 17.04 -27.00
N ALA A 34 -9.79 16.61 -25.73
CA ALA A 34 -9.10 17.32 -24.66
C ALA A 34 -7.57 17.39 -24.91
N LEU A 35 -6.97 16.31 -25.40
CA LEU A 35 -5.55 16.28 -25.77
C LEU A 35 -5.24 17.22 -26.95
N ALA A 36 -6.09 17.22 -27.97
CA ALA A 36 -5.94 18.11 -29.11
C ALA A 36 -6.03 19.59 -28.69
N ALA A 37 -7.00 19.92 -27.83
CA ALA A 37 -7.13 21.27 -27.26
C ALA A 37 -5.90 21.68 -26.42
N SER A 38 -5.31 20.76 -25.67
CA SER A 38 -4.13 21.03 -24.84
C SER A 38 -2.84 21.17 -25.65
N SER A 39 -2.69 20.46 -26.77
CA SER A 39 -1.53 20.61 -27.67
C SER A 39 -1.41 22.02 -28.26
N LEU A 40 -2.54 22.75 -28.35
CA LEU A 40 -2.59 24.15 -28.75
C LEU A 40 -1.93 25.08 -27.71
N PHE A 41 -1.92 24.69 -26.43
CA PHE A 41 -1.40 25.49 -25.30
C PHE A 41 0.11 25.32 -25.10
N LEU A 42 0.69 24.16 -25.48
CA LEU A 42 2.13 23.93 -25.44
C LEU A 42 2.91 24.64 -26.56
N GLY A 43 2.19 25.25 -27.52
CA GLY A 43 2.76 25.96 -28.67
C GLY A 43 2.98 27.46 -28.47
N SER A 44 2.48 28.11 -27.42
CA SER A 44 2.63 29.56 -27.26
C SER A 44 3.69 30.02 -26.27
N ASP A 45 4.06 29.28 -25.21
CA ASP A 45 4.96 29.83 -24.18
C ASP A 45 5.85 28.77 -23.52
N ALA A 46 6.63 28.03 -24.33
CA ALA A 46 7.78 27.27 -23.81
C ALA A 46 8.95 28.19 -23.34
N SER A 47 8.78 29.52 -23.44
CA SER A 47 9.71 30.53 -22.96
C SER A 47 9.37 31.12 -21.58
N ASP A 48 8.25 30.73 -20.95
CA ASP A 48 7.85 31.31 -19.65
C ASP A 48 8.21 30.44 -18.44
N VAL A 49 9.30 29.66 -18.56
CA VAL A 49 10.14 29.43 -17.38
C VAL A 49 10.97 30.69 -17.19
N CYS A 50 10.34 31.74 -16.67
CA CYS A 50 11.05 32.85 -16.05
C CYS A 50 11.79 32.29 -14.82
N VAL A 51 12.97 31.71 -15.02
CA VAL A 51 14.03 31.85 -14.03
C VAL A 51 14.37 33.34 -14.06
N ASP A 52 13.69 34.10 -13.23
CA ASP A 52 14.08 35.47 -12.95
C ASP A 52 15.48 35.40 -12.30
N GLU A 53 16.52 35.54 -13.12
CA GLU A 53 17.94 35.59 -12.73
C GLU A 53 18.29 36.90 -12.01
N SER A 54 17.31 37.76 -11.68
CA SER A 54 17.57 39.08 -11.11
C SER A 54 17.32 39.24 -9.60
N VAL A 55 17.49 38.17 -8.80
CA VAL A 55 17.57 38.31 -7.32
C VAL A 55 18.58 37.34 -6.69
N GLU A 56 19.85 37.49 -7.05
CA GLU A 56 20.97 36.97 -6.25
C GLU A 56 21.16 37.82 -4.98
N ASN A 57 20.36 37.54 -3.93
CA ASN A 57 20.79 37.65 -2.52
C ASN A 57 19.71 37.30 -1.48
N SER A 58 18.54 36.77 -1.86
CA SER A 58 17.56 36.30 -0.86
C SER A 58 17.81 34.84 -0.49
N SER A 59 17.74 34.55 0.82
CA SER A 59 17.84 33.17 1.31
C SER A 59 16.74 32.31 0.67
N LYS A 60 17.00 31.01 0.41
CA LYS A 60 15.98 30.09 -0.16
C LYS A 60 14.65 30.14 0.61
N GLN A 61 14.71 30.44 1.91
CA GLN A 61 13.56 30.59 2.80
C GLN A 61 12.71 31.83 2.48
N GLU A 62 13.32 32.97 2.13
CA GLU A 62 12.61 34.20 1.75
C GLU A 62 11.85 34.03 0.43
N ARG A 63 12.44 33.32 -0.55
CA ARG A 63 11.76 33.02 -1.82
C ARG A 63 10.51 32.16 -1.62
N VAL A 64 10.60 31.14 -0.76
CA VAL A 64 9.45 30.30 -0.40
C VAL A 64 8.41 31.13 0.33
N MET A 65 8.81 31.96 1.30
CA MET A 65 7.89 32.81 2.06
C MET A 65 7.16 33.83 1.18
N GLN A 66 7.87 34.42 0.21
CA GLN A 66 7.30 35.34 -0.78
C GLN A 66 6.35 34.63 -1.76
N ALA A 67 6.62 33.38 -2.12
CA ALA A 67 5.69 32.58 -2.93
C ALA A 67 4.42 32.23 -2.14
N LEU A 68 4.57 31.84 -0.87
CA LEU A 68 3.45 31.53 0.02
C LEU A 68 2.56 32.75 0.29
N SER A 69 3.15 33.95 0.44
CA SER A 69 2.38 35.18 0.67
C SER A 69 1.54 35.61 -0.54
N LYS A 70 1.86 35.13 -1.75
CA LYS A 70 1.09 35.40 -2.98
C LYS A 70 -0.12 34.48 -3.14
N ILE A 71 -0.21 33.39 -2.36
CA ILE A 71 -1.34 32.47 -2.43
C ILE A 71 -2.54 33.13 -1.72
N PRO A 72 -3.70 33.31 -2.38
CA PRO A 72 -4.85 33.97 -1.81
C PRO A 72 -5.57 33.06 -0.78
N MET A 73 -4.99 32.95 0.42
CA MET A 73 -5.50 32.12 1.52
C MET A 73 -6.92 32.51 1.95
N ASP A 74 -7.27 33.79 1.86
CA ASP A 74 -8.60 34.31 2.21
C ASP A 74 -9.71 33.81 1.27
N ARG A 75 -9.37 33.48 0.01
CA ARG A 75 -10.30 32.86 -0.95
C ARG A 75 -10.50 31.37 -0.70
N ILE A 76 -9.50 30.70 -0.13
CA ILE A 76 -9.55 29.27 0.23
C ILE A 76 -10.41 29.08 1.48
N ARG A 77 -10.33 30.01 2.44
CA ARG A 77 -11.06 29.91 3.72
C ARG A 77 -12.53 30.30 3.64
N SER A 78 -12.92 31.15 2.68
CA SER A 78 -14.27 31.71 2.57
C SER A 78 -15.24 30.88 1.70
N LYS A 79 -14.75 29.94 0.88
CA LYS A 79 -15.59 28.94 0.22
C LYS A 79 -15.82 27.78 1.19
N GLN A 80 -17.07 27.60 1.60
CA GLN A 80 -17.54 26.43 2.35
C GLN A 80 -16.94 25.14 1.76
N SER A 81 -16.50 24.25 2.63
CA SER A 81 -16.01 22.92 2.29
C SER A 81 -17.02 22.20 1.40
N THR A 82 -16.75 22.17 0.09
CA THR A 82 -17.34 21.15 -0.77
C THR A 82 -16.91 19.81 -0.17
N ASN A 83 -17.85 18.93 0.14
CA ASN A 83 -17.52 17.56 0.55
C ASN A 83 -16.72 16.94 -0.59
N LEU A 84 -15.40 16.85 -0.42
CA LEU A 84 -14.53 16.20 -1.39
C LEU A 84 -14.64 14.71 -1.17
N HIS A 85 -14.88 13.97 -2.25
CA HIS A 85 -14.83 12.52 -2.19
C HIS A 85 -13.37 12.09 -2.38
N MET A 86 -12.80 11.50 -1.33
CA MET A 86 -11.49 10.88 -1.44
C MET A 86 -11.65 9.54 -2.15
N ALA A 87 -10.87 9.31 -3.20
CA ALA A 87 -10.83 8.02 -3.87
C ALA A 87 -10.07 7.03 -2.99
N ASP A 88 -10.77 6.00 -2.51
CA ASP A 88 -10.16 4.88 -1.81
C ASP A 88 -9.73 3.83 -2.83
N PHE A 89 -8.43 3.53 -2.87
CA PHE A 89 -7.89 2.60 -3.83
C PHE A 89 -8.44 1.18 -3.64
N GLU A 90 -9.21 0.72 -4.63
CA GLU A 90 -9.68 -0.66 -4.75
C GLU A 90 -9.09 -1.32 -6.01
N LYS A 91 -8.43 -2.47 -5.81
CA LYS A 91 -7.68 -3.20 -6.84
C LYS A 91 -8.53 -4.26 -7.56
N ASP A 92 -9.61 -4.71 -6.92
CA ASP A 92 -10.47 -5.81 -7.39
C ASP A 92 -11.70 -5.33 -8.17
N ASP A 93 -11.92 -4.01 -8.25
CA ASP A 93 -13.00 -3.38 -9.01
C ASP A 93 -12.44 -2.70 -10.27
N GLU A 94 -12.87 -3.18 -11.44
CA GLU A 94 -12.45 -2.64 -12.74
C GLU A 94 -13.26 -1.40 -13.16
N SER A 95 -14.44 -1.17 -12.56
CA SER A 95 -15.33 -0.06 -12.92
C SER A 95 -14.82 1.29 -12.44
N ASN A 96 -14.10 1.32 -11.31
CA ASN A 96 -13.52 2.54 -10.74
C ASN A 96 -12.30 3.08 -11.51
N GLY A 97 -11.74 2.35 -12.47
CA GLY A 97 -10.59 2.79 -13.26
C GLY A 97 -9.30 3.10 -12.47
N HIS A 98 -9.20 2.72 -11.19
CA HIS A 98 -7.99 2.94 -10.36
C HIS A 98 -6.77 2.26 -10.96
N VAL A 99 -6.86 0.94 -11.18
CA VAL A 99 -5.79 0.14 -11.78
C VAL A 99 -5.48 0.64 -13.19
N ALA A 100 -6.49 1.03 -13.96
CA ALA A 100 -6.32 1.51 -15.31
C ALA A 100 -5.57 2.86 -15.37
N PHE A 101 -5.85 3.77 -14.43
CA PHE A 101 -5.09 5.01 -14.25
C PHE A 101 -3.63 4.73 -13.88
N ILE A 102 -3.39 3.87 -12.88
CA ILE A 102 -2.03 3.52 -12.43
C ILE A 102 -1.24 2.87 -13.57
N THR A 103 -1.85 1.96 -14.33
CA THR A 103 -1.24 1.28 -15.48
C THR A 103 -0.85 2.29 -16.56
N ALA A 104 -1.75 3.21 -16.90
CA ALA A 104 -1.46 4.22 -17.91
C ALA A 104 -0.34 5.18 -17.44
N ALA A 105 -0.39 5.63 -16.19
CA ALA A 105 0.61 6.52 -15.60
C ALA A 105 1.99 5.86 -15.49
N SER A 106 2.04 4.62 -15.00
CA SER A 106 3.28 3.86 -14.84
C SER A 106 3.92 3.56 -16.19
N ASN A 107 3.13 3.17 -17.19
CA ASN A 107 3.62 2.90 -18.55
C ASN A 107 4.12 4.16 -19.25
N LEU A 108 3.44 5.30 -19.10
CA LEU A 108 3.94 6.57 -19.63
C LEU A 108 5.29 6.94 -19.01
N ARG A 109 5.42 6.80 -17.69
CA ARG A 109 6.70 7.02 -17.00
C ARG A 109 7.76 6.01 -17.45
N ALA A 110 7.42 4.74 -17.62
CA ALA A 110 8.34 3.69 -18.05
C ALA A 110 8.94 4.02 -19.43
N ILE A 111 8.10 4.46 -20.38
CA ILE A 111 8.53 4.89 -21.72
C ILE A 111 9.55 6.03 -21.63
N SER A 112 9.36 7.01 -20.73
CA SER A 112 10.31 8.12 -20.54
C SER A 112 11.72 7.68 -20.10
N TYR A 113 11.86 6.47 -19.52
CA TYR A 113 13.15 5.92 -19.08
C TYR A 113 13.58 4.69 -19.89
N GLY A 114 12.93 4.38 -21.02
CA GLY A 114 13.24 3.20 -21.83
C GLY A 114 12.90 1.86 -21.16
N ILE A 115 12.03 1.87 -20.16
CA ILE A 115 11.55 0.66 -19.46
C ILE A 115 10.34 0.11 -20.24
N PRO A 116 10.27 -1.22 -20.49
CA PRO A 116 9.14 -1.81 -21.22
C PRO A 116 7.83 -1.61 -20.46
N PRO A 117 6.72 -1.26 -21.15
CA PRO A 117 5.43 -1.14 -20.53
C PRO A 117 4.90 -2.51 -20.09
N VAL A 118 4.04 -2.49 -19.08
CA VAL A 118 3.47 -3.66 -18.41
C VAL A 118 1.95 -3.65 -18.56
N ASP A 119 1.33 -4.84 -18.54
CA ASP A 119 -0.12 -4.96 -18.65
C ASP A 119 -0.85 -4.53 -17.34
N ALA A 120 -2.17 -4.44 -17.43
CA ALA A 120 -2.99 -4.08 -16.28
C ALA A 120 -2.97 -5.16 -15.19
N MET A 121 -2.78 -6.44 -15.55
CA MET A 121 -2.78 -7.55 -14.61
C MET A 121 -1.54 -7.53 -13.71
N GLU A 122 -0.36 -7.36 -14.29
CA GLU A 122 0.89 -7.25 -13.55
C GLU A 122 0.95 -5.93 -12.78
N THR A 123 0.43 -4.84 -13.34
CA THR A 123 0.25 -3.58 -12.60
C THR A 123 -0.65 -3.78 -11.39
N ARG A 124 -1.78 -4.47 -11.52
CA ARG A 124 -2.70 -4.82 -10.41
C ARG A 124 -1.97 -5.66 -9.36
N ARG A 125 -1.19 -6.65 -9.79
CA ARG A 125 -0.41 -7.51 -8.88
C ARG A 125 0.54 -6.69 -8.02
N VAL A 126 1.29 -5.78 -8.62
CA VAL A 126 2.30 -4.96 -7.94
C VAL A 126 1.65 -3.84 -7.12
N ALA A 127 0.80 -3.02 -7.72
CA ALA A 127 0.16 -1.88 -7.05
C ALA A 127 -0.80 -2.32 -5.94
N GLY A 128 -1.51 -3.43 -6.16
CA GLY A 128 -2.43 -4.04 -5.20
C GLY A 128 -1.76 -4.92 -4.15
N LYS A 129 -0.43 -5.10 -4.20
CA LYS A 129 0.35 -5.98 -3.30
C LYS A 129 -0.27 -7.39 -3.16
N ILE A 130 -0.68 -7.96 -4.30
CA ILE A 130 -1.35 -9.27 -4.31
C ILE A 130 -0.35 -10.36 -3.90
N ILE A 131 -0.69 -11.10 -2.85
CA ILE A 131 0.03 -12.30 -2.44
C ILE A 131 -0.52 -13.48 -3.26
N PRO A 132 0.29 -14.12 -4.11
CA PRO A 132 -0.19 -15.27 -4.89
C PRO A 132 -0.52 -16.44 -3.95
N ALA A 133 -1.70 -17.01 -4.11
CA ALA A 133 -2.18 -18.14 -3.33
C ALA A 133 -2.96 -19.13 -4.20
N MET A 134 -2.82 -20.42 -3.90
CA MET A 134 -3.50 -21.51 -4.60
C MET A 134 -4.10 -22.48 -3.57
N ILE A 135 -5.23 -23.09 -3.92
CA ILE A 135 -5.93 -24.05 -3.05
C ILE A 135 -5.05 -25.26 -2.67
N THR A 136 -4.12 -25.67 -3.54
CA THR A 136 -3.25 -26.82 -3.34
C THR A 136 -2.32 -26.65 -2.14
N THR A 137 -1.65 -25.51 -2.00
CA THR A 137 -0.79 -25.21 -0.85
C THR A 137 -1.62 -25.03 0.42
N THR A 138 -2.80 -24.42 0.33
CA THR A 138 -3.69 -24.24 1.49
C THR A 138 -4.18 -25.58 2.03
N ALA A 139 -4.65 -26.48 1.15
CA ALA A 139 -5.08 -27.82 1.54
C ALA A 139 -3.94 -28.62 2.16
N PHE A 140 -2.75 -28.56 1.57
CA PHE A 140 -1.58 -29.29 2.07
C PHE A 140 -1.15 -28.82 3.46
N VAL A 141 -1.01 -27.50 3.67
CA VAL A 141 -0.64 -26.94 4.98
C VAL A 141 -1.72 -27.24 6.02
N SER A 142 -3.00 -27.19 5.65
CA SER A 142 -4.11 -27.51 6.55
C SER A 142 -4.06 -28.97 7.01
N ALA A 143 -3.81 -29.90 6.09
CA ALA A 143 -3.66 -31.32 6.41
C ALA A 143 -2.48 -31.59 7.36
N LEU A 144 -1.33 -30.96 7.13
CA LEU A 144 -0.17 -31.06 8.03
C LEU A 144 -0.46 -30.47 9.41
N SER A 145 -1.15 -29.33 9.48
CA SER A 145 -1.58 -28.73 10.75
C SER A 145 -2.50 -29.67 11.53
N CYS A 146 -3.44 -30.34 10.86
CA CYS A 146 -4.30 -31.36 11.49
C CYS A 146 -3.49 -32.55 12.04
N LEU A 147 -2.42 -32.97 11.34
CA LEU A 147 -1.54 -34.04 11.82
C LEU A 147 -0.79 -33.63 13.09
N GLU A 148 -0.26 -32.40 13.15
CA GLU A 148 0.40 -31.88 14.36
C GLU A 148 -0.60 -31.68 15.50
N LEU A 149 -1.85 -31.29 15.21
CA LEU A 149 -2.91 -31.16 16.21
C LEU A 149 -3.17 -32.48 16.94
N VAL A 150 -3.20 -33.62 16.22
CA VAL A 150 -3.36 -34.95 16.84
C VAL A 150 -2.22 -35.23 17.84
N LYS A 151 -0.98 -34.85 17.51
CA LYS A 151 0.17 -35.03 18.40
C LYS A 151 0.06 -34.17 19.66
N VAL A 152 -0.43 -32.93 19.52
CA VAL A 152 -0.69 -32.04 20.66
C VAL A 152 -1.74 -32.65 21.60
N VAL A 153 -2.86 -33.15 21.05
CA VAL A 153 -3.92 -33.79 21.85
C VAL A 153 -3.42 -35.03 22.59
N GLN A 154 -2.53 -35.81 21.97
CA GLN A 154 -1.90 -36.98 22.60
C GLN A 154 -0.77 -36.64 23.58
N LYS A 155 -0.44 -35.35 23.76
CA LYS A 155 0.71 -34.89 24.58
C LYS A 155 2.02 -35.56 24.16
N ALA A 156 2.23 -35.70 22.84
CA ALA A 156 3.45 -36.27 22.30
C ALA A 156 4.68 -35.45 22.73
N PRO A 157 5.87 -36.08 22.87
CA PRO A 157 7.07 -35.35 23.23
C PRO A 157 7.49 -34.39 22.12
N LEU A 158 8.21 -33.32 22.49
CA LEU A 158 8.68 -32.28 21.56
C LEU A 158 9.39 -32.86 20.32
N GLN A 159 10.19 -33.91 20.52
CA GLN A 159 10.93 -34.59 19.45
C GLN A 159 10.06 -35.29 18.40
N SER A 160 8.76 -35.48 18.66
CA SER A 160 7.79 -36.06 17.72
C SER A 160 7.11 -35.01 16.85
N HIS A 161 7.18 -33.73 17.24
CA HIS A 161 6.65 -32.62 16.46
C HIS A 161 7.55 -32.29 15.27
N ARG A 162 6.95 -31.74 14.21
CA ARG A 162 7.67 -31.31 13.02
C ARG A 162 7.18 -29.96 12.53
N ASN A 163 8.10 -29.03 12.32
CA ASN A 163 7.88 -27.88 11.46
C ASN A 163 8.02 -28.34 10.01
N ALA A 164 7.13 -27.89 9.12
CA ALA A 164 7.14 -28.29 7.72
C ALA A 164 7.40 -27.08 6.81
N PHE A 165 8.35 -27.24 5.89
CA PHE A 165 8.67 -26.29 4.84
C PHE A 165 8.41 -26.95 3.50
N ILE A 166 7.58 -26.31 2.67
CA ILE A 166 7.10 -26.93 1.43
C ILE A 166 7.27 -25.97 0.25
N ASN A 167 7.65 -26.53 -0.89
CA ASN A 167 7.58 -25.85 -2.17
C ASN A 167 7.09 -26.85 -3.23
N LEU A 168 5.79 -26.78 -3.54
CA LEU A 168 5.13 -27.71 -4.46
C LEU A 168 5.55 -27.51 -5.93
N ALA A 169 6.18 -26.38 -6.28
CA ALA A 169 6.69 -26.15 -7.62
C ALA A 169 7.96 -26.98 -7.91
N LEU A 170 8.78 -27.25 -6.88
CA LEU A 170 10.01 -28.05 -6.95
C LEU A 170 9.86 -29.44 -6.28
N PRO A 171 8.63 -29.96 -6.19
CA PRO A 171 8.22 -31.02 -5.26
C PRO A 171 9.07 -31.16 -3.97
N PHE A 172 9.36 -30.06 -3.28
CA PHE A 172 10.25 -30.02 -2.13
C PHE A 172 9.49 -30.04 -0.82
N TYR A 173 9.93 -30.91 0.10
CA TYR A 173 9.41 -31.03 1.46
C TYR A 173 10.57 -31.18 2.44
N ALA A 174 10.63 -30.31 3.44
CA ALA A 174 11.60 -30.41 4.53
C ALA A 174 10.88 -30.34 5.87
N PHE A 175 11.29 -31.22 6.78
CA PHE A 175 10.74 -31.28 8.13
C PHE A 175 11.86 -31.10 9.15
N THR A 176 11.66 -30.22 10.12
CA THR A 176 12.61 -30.01 11.22
C THR A 176 11.93 -30.25 12.55
N ALA A 177 12.66 -30.75 13.54
CA ALA A 177 12.15 -30.75 14.91
C ALA A 177 12.04 -29.30 15.41
N PRO A 178 10.99 -28.94 16.16
CA PRO A 178 10.95 -27.67 16.87
C PRO A 178 12.09 -27.58 17.89
N LEU A 179 12.60 -26.38 18.10
CA LEU A 179 13.59 -26.13 19.13
C LEU A 179 12.91 -26.10 20.52
N PRO A 180 13.62 -26.53 21.59
CA PRO A 180 13.16 -26.31 22.94
C PRO A 180 13.07 -24.81 23.24
N ALA A 181 12.24 -24.43 24.20
CA ALA A 181 12.15 -23.04 24.63
C ALA A 181 13.49 -22.56 25.20
N GLU A 182 13.89 -21.35 24.83
CA GLU A 182 15.10 -20.73 25.38
C GLU A 182 14.93 -20.48 26.89
N THR A 183 15.96 -20.87 27.65
CA THR A 183 15.99 -20.66 29.10
C THR A 183 16.81 -19.41 29.44
N THR A 184 16.32 -18.67 30.42
CA THR A 184 16.97 -17.49 30.98
C THR A 184 17.30 -17.77 32.46
N PRO A 185 18.51 -17.44 32.92
CA PRO A 185 18.90 -17.66 34.30
C PRO A 185 18.12 -16.72 35.22
N GLY A 186 17.54 -17.29 36.26
CA GLY A 186 16.74 -16.60 37.26
C GLY A 186 17.41 -16.53 38.63
N LEU A 187 16.65 -16.02 39.62
CA LEU A 187 17.12 -15.92 41.00
C LEU A 187 17.32 -17.31 41.62
N ASN A 188 18.37 -17.47 42.42
CA ASN A 188 18.68 -18.72 43.16
C ASN A 188 18.88 -19.97 42.28
N GLY A 189 19.37 -19.80 41.04
CA GLY A 189 19.68 -20.92 40.15
C GLY A 189 18.46 -21.60 39.51
N LYS A 190 17.27 -20.98 39.59
CA LYS A 190 16.12 -21.39 38.77
C LYS A 190 16.30 -20.86 37.34
N GLU A 191 15.91 -21.65 36.36
CA GLU A 191 15.79 -21.22 34.97
C GLU A 191 14.34 -20.94 34.63
N TYR A 192 14.10 -19.92 33.81
CA TYR A 192 12.78 -19.51 33.33
C TYR A 192 12.75 -19.45 31.82
N THR A 193 11.60 -19.75 31.23
CA THR A 193 11.33 -19.72 29.79
C THR A 193 10.30 -18.65 29.45
N LEU A 194 10.08 -18.39 28.14
CA LEU A 194 9.00 -17.52 27.66
C LEU A 194 7.61 -17.88 28.21
N TRP A 195 7.39 -19.15 28.56
CA TRP A 195 6.09 -19.66 28.97
C TRP A 195 5.84 -19.54 30.49
N ASP A 196 6.86 -19.20 31.27
CA ASP A 196 6.72 -19.06 32.72
C ASP A 196 6.03 -17.75 33.09
N GLN A 197 5.12 -17.81 34.06
CA GLN A 197 4.33 -16.67 34.50
C GLN A 197 4.43 -16.50 36.01
N LEU A 198 4.53 -15.24 36.46
CA LEU A 198 4.47 -14.87 37.87
C LEU A 198 3.02 -14.52 38.23
N SER A 199 2.34 -15.42 38.93
CA SER A 199 1.04 -15.14 39.51
C SER A 199 1.20 -14.57 40.93
N ILE A 200 1.00 -13.26 41.07
CA ILE A 200 0.97 -12.58 42.36
C ILE A 200 -0.50 -12.50 42.79
N SER A 201 -0.90 -13.26 43.81
CA SER A 201 -2.18 -13.05 44.46
C SER A 201 -2.08 -11.84 45.39
N GLU A 202 -2.96 -10.85 45.22
CA GLU A 202 -3.06 -9.75 46.18
C GLU A 202 -3.46 -10.30 47.56
N SER A 203 -2.58 -10.12 48.54
CA SER A 203 -2.96 -10.15 49.94
C SER A 203 -3.31 -8.71 50.35
N MET A 204 -4.46 -8.51 51.00
CA MET A 204 -5.05 -7.23 51.45
C MET A 204 -4.19 -6.38 52.43
N LYS A 205 -2.90 -6.18 52.18
CA LYS A 205 -2.01 -5.38 53.05
C LYS A 205 -1.21 -4.29 52.35
N ALA A 206 -1.38 -4.09 51.04
CA ALA A 206 -0.74 -2.99 50.32
C ALA A 206 -1.55 -1.67 50.32
N SER A 207 -2.74 -1.62 50.95
CA SER A 207 -3.60 -0.43 50.98
C SER A 207 -3.44 0.44 52.25
N GLU A 208 -2.64 0.04 53.24
CA GLU A 208 -2.36 0.85 54.43
C GLU A 208 -0.91 1.34 54.41
N LYS A 209 -0.63 2.34 53.56
CA LYS A 209 0.41 3.37 53.76
C LYS A 209 0.33 4.36 52.60
N GLY A 210 -0.58 5.31 52.75
CA GLY A 210 -0.74 6.52 51.93
C GLY A 210 -1.54 7.52 52.73
#